data_AF-A0A7X1ZQI3-F1
#
_entry.id   AF-A0A7X1ZQI3-F1
#
_cell.length_a   1.000
_cell.length_b   1.000
_cell.length_c   1.000
_cell.angle_alpha   90.00
_cell.angle_beta   90.00
_cell.angle_gamma   90.00
#
_symmetry.space_group_name_H-M   'P 1'
#
loop_
_entity.id
_entity.type
_entity.pdbx_description
1 polymer ?
#
loop_
_entity_poly.entity_id
_entity_poly.type
_entity_poly.pdbx_seq_one_letter_code
_entity_poly.pdbx_strand_id
1 'polypeptide(L)'
;MLIYFASNNILLGLSGVIWGIGVGILYPHLTALVVEGVAFREQGKVLSLFASSVDLGFAFGPLSFGWVSQYFGLKEAFIIFAFFIFLSSSILILWGKSSLFKKS
;
A
#
# COMPACT_ATOMS: atom_id res chain seq x y z
N MET A 1 5.64 -10.80 -4.56
CA MET A 1 5.54 -11.96 -5.47
C MET A 1 6.91 -12.51 -5.92
N LEU A 2 8.01 -11.74 -5.91
CA LEU A 2 9.35 -12.25 -6.31
C LEU A 2 10.09 -13.12 -5.26
N ILE A 3 9.67 -13.10 -3.98
CA ILE A 3 10.33 -13.87 -2.91
C ILE A 3 10.15 -15.40 -3.10
N TYR A 4 9.14 -15.84 -3.86
CA TYR A 4 8.89 -17.26 -4.13
C TYR A 4 9.97 -17.93 -5.00
N PHE A 5 10.66 -17.15 -5.84
CA PHE A 5 11.75 -17.65 -6.71
C PHE A 5 13.16 -17.33 -6.17
N ALA A 6 13.24 -16.74 -4.98
CA ALA A 6 14.51 -16.24 -4.43
C ALA A 6 15.33 -17.37 -3.78
N SER A 7 15.92 -18.22 -4.61
CA SER A 7 17.04 -19.08 -4.19
C SER A 7 18.39 -18.31 -4.17
N ASN A 8 18.41 -17.04 -4.57
CA ASN A 8 19.61 -16.20 -4.68
C ASN A 8 19.49 -14.90 -3.88
N ASN A 9 20.47 -14.63 -3.01
CA ASN A 9 20.55 -13.43 -2.16
C ASN A 9 20.49 -12.11 -2.96
N ILE A 10 20.93 -12.12 -4.23
CA ILE A 10 20.92 -10.97 -5.14
C ILE A 10 19.48 -10.56 -5.52
N LEU A 11 18.58 -11.53 -5.71
CA LEU A 11 17.20 -11.26 -6.10
C LEU A 11 16.40 -10.61 -4.97
N LEU A 12 16.72 -10.96 -3.72
CA LEU A 12 16.17 -10.31 -2.53
C LEU A 12 16.61 -8.85 -2.47
N GLY A 13 17.90 -8.57 -2.69
CA GLY A 13 18.44 -7.22 -2.74
C GLY A 13 17.74 -6.35 -3.80
N LEU A 14 17.63 -6.86 -5.03
CA LEU A 14 16.93 -6.16 -6.12
C LEU A 14 15.46 -5.88 -5.79
N SER A 15 14.75 -6.85 -5.19
CA SER A 15 13.36 -6.64 -4.78
C SER A 15 13.22 -5.54 -3.73
N GLY A 16 14.16 -5.45 -2.78
CA GLY A 16 14.20 -4.40 -1.76
C GLY A 16 14.46 -3.03 -2.36
N VAL A 17 15.36 -2.94 -3.35
CA VAL A 17 15.63 -1.68 -4.08
C VAL A 17 14.41 -1.20 -4.84
N ILE A 18 13.75 -2.07 -5.61
CA ILE A 18 12.54 -1.71 -6.36
C ILE A 18 11.43 -1.25 -5.42
N TRP A 19 11.25 -1.96 -4.30
CA TRP A 19 10.27 -1.58 -3.29
C TRP A 19 10.60 -0.23 -2.65
N GLY A 20 11.86 0.00 -2.29
CA GLY A 20 12.33 1.27 -1.73
C GLY A 20 12.12 2.45 -2.68
N ILE A 21 12.40 2.28 -3.97
CA ILE A 21 12.13 3.32 -4.98
C ILE A 21 10.63 3.59 -5.10
N GLY A 22 9.81 2.53 -5.14
CA GLY A 22 8.36 2.66 -5.23
C GLY A 22 7.78 3.45 -4.06
N VAL A 23 8.16 3.09 -2.83
CA VAL A 23 7.72 3.80 -1.62
C VAL A 23 8.25 5.23 -1.59
N GLY A 24 9.50 5.44 -1.97
CA GLY A 24 10.15 6.75 -1.98
C GLY A 24 9.51 7.75 -2.95
N ILE A 25 8.89 7.27 -4.04
CA ILE A 25 8.15 8.12 -4.98
C ILE A 25 6.69 8.28 -4.51
N LEU A 26 6.06 7.19 -4.10
CA LEU A 26 4.63 7.17 -3.80
C LEU A 26 4.28 7.98 -2.56
N TYR A 27 5.07 7.88 -1.49
CA TYR A 27 4.77 8.55 -0.22
C TYR A 27 4.74 10.08 -0.34
N PRO A 28 5.78 10.76 -0.88
CA PRO A 28 5.73 12.22 -1.07
C PRO A 28 4.67 12.66 -2.09
N HIS A 29 4.37 11.84 -3.10
CA HIS A 29 3.30 12.15 -4.05
C HIS A 29 1.92 12.14 -3.39
N LEU A 30 1.64 11.13 -2.56
CA LEU A 30 0.39 11.03 -1.82
C LEU A 30 0.24 12.13 -0.78
N THR A 31 1.31 12.46 -0.04
CA THR A 31 1.23 13.55 0.95
C THR A 31 0.99 14.90 0.28
N ALA A 32 1.56 15.14 -0.91
CA ALA A 32 1.30 16.34 -1.70
C ALA A 32 -0.16 16.41 -2.19
N LEU A 33 -0.71 15.29 -2.70
CA LEU A 33 -2.11 15.18 -3.13
C LEU A 33 -3.09 15.41 -1.96
N VAL A 34 -2.80 14.86 -0.79
CA VAL A 34 -3.67 14.93 0.39
C VAL A 34 -3.78 16.34 0.96
N VAL A 35 -2.74 17.16 0.79
CA VAL A 35 -2.76 18.59 1.20
C VAL A 35 -3.17 19.54 0.07
N GLU A 36 -3.39 19.02 -1.14
CA GLU A 36 -3.81 19.81 -2.30
C GLU A 36 -5.19 20.43 -2.04
N GLY A 37 -5.29 21.77 -2.12
CA GLY A 37 -6.52 22.50 -1.84
C GLY A 37 -6.86 22.67 -0.35
N VAL A 38 -5.99 22.24 0.57
CA VAL A 38 -6.15 22.42 2.02
C VAL A 38 -5.42 23.68 2.49
N ALA A 39 -6.07 24.50 3.32
CA ALA A 39 -5.47 25.69 3.91
C ALA A 39 -4.23 25.34 4.77
N PHE A 40 -3.18 26.15 4.71
CA PHE A 40 -1.89 25.88 5.40
C PHE A 40 -2.04 25.51 6.89
N ARG A 41 -2.99 26.16 7.59
CA ARG A 41 -3.28 25.91 9.01
C ARG A 41 -3.91 24.53 9.27
N GLU A 42 -4.55 23.94 8.28
CA GLU A 42 -5.24 22.65 8.37
C GLU A 42 -4.42 21.49 7.80
N GLN A 43 -3.37 21.76 7.02
CA GLN A 43 -2.51 20.74 6.42
C GLN A 43 -1.91 19.78 7.47
N GLY A 44 -1.52 20.29 8.64
CA GLY A 44 -1.02 19.45 9.74
C GLY A 44 -2.07 18.46 10.27
N LYS A 45 -3.34 18.84 10.30
CA LYS A 45 -4.45 17.97 10.71
C LYS A 45 -4.74 16.90 9.65
N VAL A 46 -4.70 17.28 8.38
CA VAL A 46 -4.94 16.35 7.26
C VAL A 46 -3.78 15.35 7.13
N LEU A 47 -2.54 15.81 7.25
CA LEU A 47 -1.35 14.96 7.22
C LEU A 47 -1.29 14.00 8.41
N SER A 48 -1.63 14.46 9.62
CA SER A 48 -1.67 13.58 10.80
C SER A 48 -2.77 12.51 10.71
N LEU A 49 -3.93 12.82 10.12
CA LEU A 49 -4.96 11.83 9.84
C LEU A 49 -4.50 10.81 8.79
N PHE A 50 -3.82 11.27 7.74
CA PHE A 50 -3.22 10.39 6.73
C PHE A 50 -2.17 9.47 7.34
N ALA A 51 -1.22 10.01 8.11
CA ALA A 51 -0.20 9.24 8.80
C ALA A 51 -0.80 8.21 9.75
N SER A 52 -1.82 8.60 10.54
CA SER A 52 -2.53 7.66 11.44
C SER A 52 -3.18 6.51 10.67
N SER A 53 -3.72 6.78 9.49
CA SER A 53 -4.31 5.76 8.62
C SER A 53 -3.25 4.79 8.07
N VAL A 54 -2.09 5.32 7.69
CA VAL A 54 -0.94 4.53 7.24
C VAL A 54 -0.42 3.64 8.36
N ASP A 55 -0.22 4.20 9.56
CA ASP A 55 0.26 3.47 10.73
C ASP A 55 -0.72 2.36 11.13
N LEU A 56 -2.03 2.61 11.06
CA LEU A 56 -3.04 1.57 11.24
C LEU A 56 -2.89 0.44 10.22
N GLY A 57 -2.62 0.76 8.96
CA GLY A 57 -2.34 -0.24 7.93
C GLY A 57 -1.09 -1.07 8.25
N PHE A 58 -0.01 -0.42 8.70
CA PHE A 58 1.22 -1.11 9.09
C PHE A 58 1.09 -1.93 10.37
N ALA A 59 0.21 -1.54 11.30
CA ALA A 59 -0.07 -2.30 12.51
C ALA A 59 -0.96 -3.51 12.22
N PHE A 60 -2.08 -3.31 11.52
CA PHE A 60 -3.07 -4.36 11.26
C PHE A 60 -2.67 -5.30 10.11
N GLY A 61 -1.89 -4.84 9.14
CA GLY A 61 -1.49 -5.64 7.98
C GLY A 61 -0.71 -6.91 8.37
N PRO A 62 0.43 -6.79 9.07
CA PRO A 62 1.21 -7.94 9.52
C PRO A 62 0.46 -8.80 10.54
N LEU A 63 -0.35 -8.22 11.42
CA LEU A 63 -1.14 -8.96 12.40
C LEU A 63 -2.18 -9.87 11.74
N SER A 64 -2.96 -9.31 10.80
CA SER A 64 -3.93 -10.08 10.02
C SER A 64 -3.24 -11.13 9.13
N PHE A 65 -2.13 -10.76 8.50
CA PHE A 65 -1.34 -11.68 7.66
C PHE A 65 -0.70 -12.82 8.46
N GLY A 66 -0.10 -12.51 9.60
CA GLY A 66 0.53 -13.47 10.51
C GLY A 66 -0.48 -14.50 10.98
N TRP A 67 -1.65 -14.04 11.44
CA TRP A 67 -2.75 -14.92 11.84
C TRP A 67 -3.18 -15.84 10.70
N VAL A 68 -3.48 -15.33 9.52
CA VAL A 68 -3.91 -16.16 8.37
C VAL A 68 -2.81 -17.15 7.95
N SER A 69 -1.54 -16.74 7.97
CA SER A 69 -0.41 -17.61 7.62
C SER A 69 -0.19 -18.74 8.62
N GLN A 70 -0.58 -18.56 9.88
CA GLN A 70 -0.42 -19.57 10.93
C GLN A 70 -1.42 -20.72 10.79
N TYR A 71 -2.62 -20.47 10.24
CA TYR A 71 -3.65 -21.50 10.04
C TYR A 71 -3.58 -22.18 8.66
N PHE A 72 -3.25 -21.43 7.59
CA PHE A 72 -3.27 -21.95 6.21
C PHE A 72 -1.87 -22.22 5.62
N GLY A 73 -0.82 -21.94 6.40
CA GLY A 73 0.56 -21.99 5.93
C GLY A 73 0.92 -20.77 5.06
N LEU A 74 2.22 -20.51 4.95
CA LEU A 74 2.74 -19.31 4.29
C LEU A 74 2.29 -19.22 2.82
N LYS A 75 2.26 -20.34 2.10
CA LYS A 75 1.94 -20.38 0.66
C LYS A 75 0.51 -19.97 0.33
N GLU A 76 -0.49 -20.48 1.06
CA GLU A 76 -1.89 -20.18 0.77
C GLU A 76 -2.28 -18.77 1.21
N ALA A 77 -1.72 -18.29 2.33
CA ALA A 77 -1.88 -16.92 2.77
C ALA A 77 -1.43 -15.90 1.70
N PHE A 78 -0.34 -16.19 0.98
CA PHE A 78 0.14 -15.34 -0.12
C PHE A 78 -0.84 -15.27 -1.31
N ILE A 79 -1.54 -16.36 -1.64
CA ILE A 79 -2.50 -16.39 -2.76
C ILE A 79 -3.74 -15.55 -2.41
N ILE A 80 -4.26 -15.71 -1.20
CA ILE A 80 -5.39 -14.91 -0.70
C ILE A 80 -5.02 -13.42 -0.73
N PHE A 81 -3.77 -13.08 -0.36
CA PHE A 81 -3.27 -11.71 -0.40
C PHE A 81 -3.16 -11.15 -1.82
N ALA A 82 -2.66 -11.95 -2.77
CA ALA A 82 -2.58 -11.54 -4.16
C ALA A 82 -3.98 -11.20 -4.70
N PHE A 83 -4.98 -12.00 -4.34
CA PHE A 83 -6.37 -11.74 -4.70
C PHE A 83 -6.91 -10.47 -4.04
N PHE A 84 -6.60 -10.24 -2.76
CA PHE A 84 -7.04 -9.06 -2.02
C PHE A 84 -6.43 -7.76 -2.57
N ILE A 85 -5.13 -7.77 -2.90
CA ILE A 85 -4.44 -6.65 -3.55
C ILE A 85 -5.01 -6.40 -4.94
N PHE A 86 -5.29 -7.46 -5.71
CA PHE A 86 -5.88 -7.35 -7.03
C PHE A 86 -7.29 -6.74 -6.97
N LEU A 87 -8.09 -7.16 -5.99
CA LEU A 87 -9.43 -6.63 -5.78
C LEU A 87 -9.40 -5.17 -5.33
N SER A 88 -8.51 -4.82 -4.40
CA SER A 88 -8.30 -3.44 -3.94
C SER A 88 -7.84 -2.52 -5.07
N SER A 89 -6.86 -2.97 -5.87
CA SER A 89 -6.38 -2.24 -7.03
C SER A 89 -7.49 -2.05 -8.08
N SER A 90 -8.30 -3.07 -8.33
CA SER A 90 -9.45 -2.99 -9.24
C SER A 90 -10.50 -1.99 -8.73
N ILE A 91 -10.80 -2.00 -7.43
CA ILE A 91 -11.72 -1.02 -6.82
C ILE A 91 -11.18 0.40 -6.97
N LEU A 92 -9.88 0.60 -6.74
CA LEU A 92 -9.24 1.92 -6.83
C LEU A 92 -9.24 2.45 -8.26
N ILE A 93 -9.03 1.60 -9.27
CA ILE A 93 -9.09 2.01 -10.68
C ILE A 93 -10.53 2.37 -11.07
N LEU A 94 -11.52 1.58 -10.64
CA LEU A 94 -12.93 1.83 -10.93
C LEU A 94 -13.46 3.09 -10.23
N TRP A 95 -13.11 3.30 -8.96
CA TRP A 95 -13.52 4.47 -8.19
C TRP A 95 -12.72 5.73 -8.54
N GLY A 96 -11.40 5.62 -8.71
CA GLY A 96 -10.54 6.73 -9.10
C GLY A 96 -10.93 7.32 -10.46
N LYS A 97 -11.45 6.50 -11.38
CA LYS A 97 -12.02 6.99 -12.64
C LYS A 97 -13.34 7.76 -12.44
N SER A 98 -14.13 7.43 -11.42
CA SER A 98 -15.41 8.11 -11.12
C SER A 98 -15.26 9.44 -10.38
N SER A 99 -14.20 9.63 -9.57
CA SER A 99 -13.96 10.90 -8.88
C SER A 99 -13.25 11.94 -9.75
N LEU A 100 -12.51 11.52 -10.78
CA LEU A 100 -11.85 12.42 -11.74
C LEU A 100 -12.81 12.98 -12.81
N PHE A 101 -13.92 12.28 -13.12
CA PHE A 101 -14.87 12.71 -14.16
C PHE A 101 -16.07 13.52 -13.66
N LYS A 102 -16.23 13.74 -12.33
CA LYS A 102 -17.30 14.58 -11.78
C LYS A 102 -16.90 16.04 -11.57
N LYS A 103 -15.71 16.43 -12.02
CA LYS A 103 -15.21 17.81 -12.01
C LYS A 103 -14.80 18.25 -13.42
N SER A 104 -15.69 18.02 -14.39
CA SER A 104 -15.69 18.72 -15.67
C SER A 104 -17.05 19.36 -15.88
#